data_AF-A0A934BFZ5-F1
#
_entry.id   AF-A0A934BFZ5-F1
#
_cell.length_a   1.000
_cell.length_b   1.000
_cell.length_c   1.000
_cell.angle_alpha   90.00
_cell.angle_beta   90.00
_cell.angle_gamma   90.00
#
_symmetry.space_group_name_H-M   'P 1'
#
loop_
_entity.id
_entity.type
_entity.pdbx_description
1 polymer ?
#
loop_
_entity_poly.entity_id
_entity_poly.type
_entity_poly.pdbx_seq_one_letter_code
_entity_poly.pdbx_strand_id
1 'polypeptide(L)'
;MALAAAIRTCIQKMPGGKFRSGLLRYRKPDFPHFRPKFTADIKNTFLKFLTGYNQAVFDNGQINEAYNDDIFNLLPRIKVDAVYFDPPYGGSGFDYERDYFFVELFTSYYGQIKAFNGKTKTYPIFKESGFNKKTQLHASFLKLFESASHIPMWLISYNNRSIPSYNEFIAVIKKFKPKINHYEKNYAYKVGNNDALKEYLFVCR
;
A
#
# COMPACT_ATOMS: atom_id res chain seq x y z
N MET A 1 -3.78 4.12 18.34
CA MET A 1 -3.04 5.16 17.59
C MET A 1 -1.52 5.19 17.83
N ALA A 2 -1.01 4.85 19.03
CA ALA A 2 0.43 4.88 19.31
C ALA A 2 1.28 4.05 18.33
N LEU A 3 0.88 2.82 18.00
CA LEU A 3 1.61 1.99 17.05
C LEU A 3 1.69 2.63 15.64
N ALA A 4 0.58 3.16 15.13
CA ALA A 4 0.55 3.86 13.85
C ALA A 4 1.47 5.10 13.84
N ALA A 5 1.47 5.88 14.93
CA ALA A 5 2.37 7.02 15.10
C ALA A 5 3.86 6.61 15.14
N ALA A 6 4.18 5.47 15.77
CA ALA A 6 5.53 4.91 15.77
C ALA A 6 5.98 4.48 14.36
N ILE A 7 5.13 3.74 13.63
CA ILE A 7 5.39 3.35 12.24
C ILE A 7 5.61 4.60 11.38
N ARG A 8 4.73 5.60 11.48
CA ARG A 8 4.84 6.83 10.70
C ARG A 8 6.10 7.61 11.02
N THR A 9 6.52 7.62 12.28
CA THR A 9 7.80 8.17 12.73
C THR A 9 8.96 7.51 12.01
N CYS A 10 9.01 6.17 12.00
CA CYS A 10 10.06 5.42 11.31
C CYS A 10 10.07 5.72 9.80
N ILE A 11 8.91 5.69 9.14
CA ILE A 11 8.76 5.97 7.71
C ILE A 11 9.29 7.38 7.36
N GLN A 12 9.01 8.40 8.19
CA GLN A 12 9.49 9.77 7.95
C GLN A 12 11.03 9.86 7.90
N LYS A 13 11.73 8.97 8.62
CA LYS A 13 13.20 8.99 8.72
C LYS A 13 13.92 8.56 7.46
N MET A 14 13.20 8.00 6.48
CA MET A 14 13.78 7.46 5.26
C MET A 14 13.20 8.13 4.00
N PRO A 15 14.01 8.33 2.94
CA PRO A 15 13.52 8.79 1.64
C PRO A 15 12.42 7.88 1.10
N GLY A 16 11.26 8.47 0.80
CA GLY A 16 10.10 7.73 0.28
C GLY A 16 9.55 6.67 1.25
N GLY A 17 9.96 6.66 2.53
CA GLY A 17 9.55 5.63 3.48
C GLY A 17 10.26 4.28 3.32
N LYS A 18 11.26 4.19 2.44
CA LYS A 18 11.89 2.92 2.05
C LYS A 18 13.12 2.59 2.90
N PHE A 19 13.15 1.40 3.49
CA PHE A 19 14.22 0.98 4.40
C PHE A 19 15.34 0.21 3.67
N ARG A 20 16.01 0.88 2.72
CA ARG A 20 17.15 0.32 1.97
C ARG A 20 18.47 0.92 2.44
N SER A 21 19.52 0.10 2.59
CA SER A 21 20.84 0.54 3.06
C SER A 21 21.43 1.67 2.20
N GLY A 22 21.28 1.60 0.87
CA GLY A 22 21.72 2.64 -0.06
C GLY A 22 21.06 4.02 0.13
N LEU A 23 19.94 4.10 0.86
CA LEU A 23 19.24 5.35 1.16
C LEU A 23 19.75 6.03 2.43
N LEU A 24 20.62 5.39 3.23
CA LEU A 24 21.16 5.98 4.46
C LEU A 24 21.96 7.27 4.19
N ARG A 25 22.59 7.40 3.01
CA ARG A 25 23.31 8.62 2.61
C ARG A 25 22.44 9.88 2.59
N TYR A 26 21.14 9.75 2.35
CA TYR A 26 20.21 10.88 2.34
C TYR A 26 20.00 11.49 3.74
N ARG A 27 20.45 10.80 4.80
CA ARG A 27 20.41 11.31 6.17
C ARG A 27 21.61 12.19 6.50
N LYS A 28 22.62 12.27 5.63
CA LYS A 28 23.79 13.11 5.85
C LYS A 28 23.51 14.55 5.39
N PRO A 29 23.78 15.58 6.21
CA PRO A 29 23.49 16.97 5.87
C PRO A 29 24.17 17.50 4.60
N ASP A 30 25.32 16.93 4.23
CA ASP A 30 26.11 17.25 3.03
C ASP A 30 25.55 16.62 1.74
N PHE A 31 24.57 15.73 1.83
CA PHE A 31 23.98 15.09 0.66
C PHE A 31 22.95 16.02 -0.04
N PRO A 32 23.00 16.23 -1.37
CA PRO A 32 22.15 17.22 -2.07
C PRO A 32 20.64 17.06 -1.90
N HIS A 33 20.16 15.84 -1.57
CA HIS A 33 18.74 15.56 -1.35
C HIS A 33 18.40 15.31 0.13
N PHE A 34 19.27 15.74 1.04
CA PHE A 34 19.00 15.73 2.46
C PHE A 34 17.73 16.54 2.76
N ARG A 35 16.99 16.07 3.78
CA ARG A 35 15.86 16.81 4.34
C ARG A 35 15.95 16.75 5.86
N PRO A 36 15.79 17.88 6.59
CA PRO A 36 15.90 17.93 8.05
C PRO A 36 15.03 16.89 8.78
N LYS A 37 13.87 16.55 8.20
CA LYS A 37 12.96 15.54 8.75
C LYS A 37 13.59 14.14 8.94
N PHE A 38 14.64 13.82 8.19
CA PHE A 38 15.35 12.54 8.28
C PHE A 38 16.12 12.42 9.59
N THR A 39 16.70 13.51 10.09
CA THR A 39 17.50 13.55 11.34
C THR A 39 16.75 14.17 12.51
N ALA A 40 15.50 14.60 12.32
CA ALA A 40 14.68 15.11 13.41
C ALA A 40 14.64 14.15 14.62
N ASP A 41 14.43 14.68 15.82
CA ASP A 41 14.31 13.88 17.03
C ASP A 41 13.15 12.87 16.91
N ILE A 42 13.39 11.62 17.32
CA ILE A 42 12.41 10.52 17.22
C ILE A 42 11.23 10.75 18.16
N LYS A 43 11.48 11.12 19.42
CA LYS A 43 10.44 11.36 20.44
C LYS A 43 9.51 12.50 20.01
N ASN A 44 10.08 13.63 19.59
CA ASN A 44 9.29 14.79 19.15
C ASN A 44 8.51 14.48 17.86
N THR A 45 9.11 13.72 16.92
CA THR A 45 8.40 13.27 15.71
C THR A 45 7.23 12.36 16.07
N PHE A 46 7.45 11.42 17.00
CA PHE A 46 6.42 10.51 17.48
C PHE A 46 5.26 11.24 18.15
N LEU A 47 5.55 12.14 19.08
CA LEU A 47 4.52 12.92 19.78
C LEU A 47 3.72 13.77 18.81
N LYS A 48 4.39 14.41 17.82
CA LYS A 48 3.69 15.15 16.76
C LYS A 48 2.70 14.26 15.99
N PHE A 49 3.14 13.08 15.55
CA PHE A 49 2.25 12.17 14.85
C PHE A 49 1.14 11.63 15.76
N LEU A 50 1.45 11.27 17.00
CA LEU A 50 0.47 10.79 17.96
C LEU A 50 -0.65 11.79 18.16
N THR A 51 -0.33 13.07 18.35
CA THR A 51 -1.33 14.15 18.45
C THR A 51 -2.18 14.23 17.20
N GLY A 52 -1.58 14.28 16.01
CA GLY A 52 -2.34 14.37 14.75
C GLY A 52 -3.21 13.15 14.47
N TYR A 53 -2.72 11.95 14.76
CA TYR A 53 -3.50 10.71 14.62
C TYR A 53 -4.66 10.66 15.60
N ASN A 54 -4.46 11.06 16.86
CA ASN A 54 -5.55 11.10 17.84
C ASN A 54 -6.64 12.10 17.45
N GLN A 55 -6.28 13.24 16.86
CA GLN A 55 -7.24 14.23 16.34
C GLN A 55 -8.00 13.72 15.11
N ALA A 56 -7.45 12.75 14.37
CA ALA A 56 -8.11 12.13 13.23
C ALA A 56 -9.08 11.00 13.63
N VAL A 57 -9.16 10.63 14.92
CA VAL A 57 -10.16 9.71 15.44
C VAL A 57 -11.35 10.53 15.91
N PHE A 58 -12.47 10.37 15.21
CA PHE A 58 -13.72 11.04 15.54
C PHE A 58 -14.88 10.07 15.36
N ASP A 59 -15.96 10.33 16.10
CA ASP A 59 -17.22 9.61 15.93
C ASP A 59 -17.98 10.20 14.75
N ASN A 60 -18.36 9.36 13.79
CA ASN A 60 -19.19 9.73 12.65
C ASN A 60 -20.67 9.33 12.85
N GLY A 61 -21.03 8.80 14.02
CA GLY A 61 -22.38 8.32 14.36
C GLY A 61 -22.76 7.00 13.68
N GLN A 62 -21.80 6.28 13.11
CA GLN A 62 -22.03 5.03 12.36
C GLN A 62 -21.35 3.85 13.03
N ILE A 63 -21.83 2.64 12.73
CA ILE A 63 -21.14 1.40 13.09
C ILE A 63 -20.06 1.16 12.04
N ASN A 64 -18.80 1.29 12.45
CA ASN A 64 -17.64 1.08 11.58
C ASN A 64 -16.90 -0.18 12.01
N GLU A 65 -16.55 -1.04 11.05
CA GLU A 65 -15.79 -2.27 11.30
C GLU A 65 -14.45 -2.22 10.57
N ALA A 66 -13.41 -2.77 11.18
CA ALA A 66 -12.08 -2.89 10.59
C ALA A 66 -11.53 -4.30 10.83
N TYR A 67 -10.98 -4.90 9.77
CA TYR A 67 -10.51 -6.28 9.78
C TYR A 67 -9.03 -6.34 9.40
N ASN A 68 -8.25 -7.13 10.14
CA ASN A 68 -6.92 -7.56 9.72
C ASN A 68 -7.01 -9.02 9.24
N ASP A 69 -7.36 -9.21 7.97
CA ASP A 69 -7.56 -10.53 7.37
C ASP A 69 -7.14 -10.51 5.90
N ASP A 70 -6.94 -11.69 5.32
CA ASP A 70 -6.81 -11.85 3.88
C ASP A 70 -8.14 -11.49 3.20
N ILE A 71 -8.07 -10.67 2.16
CA ILE A 71 -9.24 -10.20 1.42
C ILE A 71 -10.05 -11.36 0.83
N PHE A 72 -9.41 -12.47 0.46
CA PHE A 72 -10.08 -13.66 -0.07
C PHE A 72 -10.85 -14.44 1.01
N ASN A 73 -10.48 -14.30 2.27
CA ASN A 73 -11.27 -14.83 3.40
C ASN A 73 -12.40 -13.88 3.79
N LEU A 74 -12.18 -12.57 3.63
CA LEU A 74 -13.10 -11.54 4.10
C LEU A 74 -14.25 -11.28 3.14
N LEU A 75 -13.98 -11.13 1.84
CA LEU A 75 -14.99 -10.79 0.82
C LEU A 75 -16.24 -11.68 0.86
N PRO A 76 -16.14 -13.02 0.98
CA PRO A 76 -17.32 -13.89 1.02
C PRO A 76 -18.23 -13.67 2.25
N ARG A 77 -17.70 -13.07 3.32
CA ARG A 77 -18.42 -12.84 4.59
C ARG A 77 -19.03 -11.44 4.68
N ILE A 78 -18.58 -10.49 3.86
CA ILE A 78 -19.06 -9.11 3.89
C ILE A 78 -20.28 -8.95 2.99
N LYS A 79 -21.30 -8.25 3.50
CA LYS A 79 -22.49 -7.82 2.76
C LYS A 79 -22.53 -6.30 2.71
N VAL A 80 -22.29 -5.73 1.53
CA VAL A 80 -22.28 -4.29 1.27
C VAL A 80 -22.85 -4.00 -0.11
N ASP A 81 -23.38 -2.79 -0.29
CA ASP A 81 -23.93 -2.35 -1.58
C ASP A 81 -22.85 -1.87 -2.56
N ALA A 82 -21.70 -1.43 -2.03
CA ALA A 82 -20.57 -0.96 -2.80
C ALA A 82 -19.23 -1.28 -2.12
N VAL A 83 -18.19 -1.42 -2.93
CA VAL A 83 -16.80 -1.61 -2.45
C VAL A 83 -15.85 -0.70 -3.23
N TYR A 84 -14.87 -0.15 -2.53
CA TYR A 84 -13.74 0.58 -3.11
C TYR A 84 -12.47 -0.28 -3.02
N PHE A 85 -11.90 -0.62 -4.17
CA PHE A 85 -10.65 -1.35 -4.28
C PHE A 85 -9.50 -0.40 -4.63
N ASP A 86 -8.44 -0.46 -3.82
CA ASP A 86 -7.13 0.14 -4.09
C ASP A 86 -6.07 -0.97 -4.09
N PRO A 87 -6.09 -1.86 -5.12
CA PRO A 87 -5.24 -3.03 -5.14
C PRO A 87 -3.80 -2.65 -5.47
N PRO A 88 -2.81 -3.51 -5.14
CA PRO A 88 -1.45 -3.29 -5.60
C PRO A 88 -1.42 -3.21 -7.13
N TYR A 89 -0.91 -2.08 -7.64
CA TYR A 89 -0.94 -1.76 -9.06
C TYR A 89 -0.18 -2.71 -9.98
N GLY A 90 0.70 -3.56 -9.43
CA GLY A 90 1.52 -4.45 -10.23
C GLY A 90 2.59 -3.70 -11.05
N GLY A 91 3.81 -4.23 -11.09
CA GLY A 91 4.90 -3.61 -11.85
C GLY A 91 6.23 -3.52 -11.12
N SER A 92 7.27 -3.08 -11.83
CA SER A 92 8.62 -2.90 -11.31
C SER A 92 8.68 -1.71 -10.36
N GLY A 93 8.66 -1.96 -9.05
CA GLY A 93 8.89 -0.92 -8.04
C GLY A 93 7.97 -0.95 -6.83
N PHE A 94 6.94 -1.81 -6.83
CA PHE A 94 5.93 -1.92 -5.78
C PHE A 94 6.14 -3.16 -4.89
N ASP A 95 7.40 -3.43 -4.55
CA ASP A 95 7.74 -4.46 -3.57
C ASP A 95 7.64 -3.86 -2.17
N TYR A 96 6.39 -3.79 -1.68
CA TYR A 96 6.06 -3.21 -0.38
C TYR A 96 6.74 -3.98 0.76
N GLU A 97 6.79 -5.31 0.66
CA GLU A 97 7.47 -6.16 1.64
C GLU A 97 8.94 -5.75 1.79
N ARG A 98 9.67 -5.61 0.68
CA ARG A 98 11.07 -5.17 0.73
C ARG A 98 11.21 -3.71 1.17
N ASP A 99 10.34 -2.82 0.71
CA ASP A 99 10.47 -1.38 0.98
C ASP A 99 10.11 -1.02 2.42
N TYR A 100 9.12 -1.70 3.00
CA TYR A 100 8.61 -1.48 4.36
C TYR A 100 9.01 -2.58 5.35
N PHE A 101 9.92 -3.47 4.95
CA PHE A 101 10.44 -4.58 5.75
C PHE A 101 10.71 -4.23 7.22
N PHE A 102 11.38 -3.11 7.49
CA PHE A 102 11.73 -2.70 8.85
C PHE A 102 10.48 -2.47 9.72
N VAL A 103 9.47 -1.78 9.19
CA VAL A 103 8.26 -1.52 9.98
C VAL A 103 7.42 -2.77 10.12
N GLU A 104 7.39 -3.65 9.11
CA GLU A 104 6.74 -4.97 9.20
C GLU A 104 7.39 -5.83 10.29
N LEU A 105 8.73 -5.84 10.37
CA LEU A 105 9.43 -6.51 11.46
C LEU A 105 9.09 -5.91 12.82
N PHE A 106 9.03 -4.58 12.92
CA PHE A 106 8.74 -3.90 14.17
C PHE A 106 7.32 -4.20 14.66
N THR A 107 6.34 -4.35 13.76
CA THR A 107 4.93 -4.53 14.12
C THR A 107 4.52 -5.98 14.29
N SER A 108 5.02 -6.86 13.42
CA SER A 108 4.46 -8.21 13.25
C SER A 108 5.43 -9.32 13.64
N TYR A 109 6.75 -9.05 13.59
CA TYR A 109 7.79 -10.07 13.76
C TYR A 109 8.87 -9.68 14.77
N TYR A 110 8.57 -8.75 15.68
CA TYR A 110 9.56 -8.28 16.65
C TYR A 110 10.04 -9.44 17.52
N GLY A 111 11.37 -9.60 17.60
CA GLY A 111 12.00 -10.71 18.33
C GLY A 111 12.04 -12.05 17.58
N GLN A 112 11.40 -12.17 16.41
CA GLN A 112 11.36 -13.42 15.63
C GLN A 112 12.53 -13.52 14.64
N ILE A 113 13.76 -13.50 15.16
CA ILE A 113 14.97 -13.68 14.34
C ILE A 113 15.11 -15.16 14.00
N LYS A 114 15.10 -15.50 12.71
CA LYS A 114 15.25 -16.88 12.22
C LYS A 114 16.71 -17.33 12.25
N ALA A 115 17.65 -16.45 11.89
CA ALA A 115 19.08 -16.74 11.94
C ALA A 115 19.89 -15.43 12.03
N PHE A 116 21.11 -15.52 12.56
CA PHE A 116 22.09 -14.44 12.51
C PHE A 116 23.46 -15.03 12.20
N ASN A 117 24.08 -14.60 11.10
CA ASN A 117 25.38 -15.12 10.66
C ASN A 117 26.57 -14.24 11.12
N GLY A 118 26.37 -13.41 12.15
CA GLY A 118 27.37 -12.43 12.60
C GLY A 118 27.34 -11.09 11.85
N LYS A 119 26.69 -11.01 10.68
CA LYS A 119 26.56 -9.76 9.90
C LYS A 119 25.12 -9.42 9.53
N THR A 120 24.32 -10.43 9.16
CA THR A 120 22.95 -10.28 8.66
C THR A 120 21.99 -11.08 9.52
N LYS A 121 20.88 -10.46 9.91
CA LYS A 121 19.73 -11.13 10.53
C LYS A 121 18.77 -11.59 9.44
N THR A 122 18.41 -12.87 9.47
CA THR A 122 17.39 -13.46 8.61
C THR A 122 16.09 -13.55 9.38
N TYR A 123 14.99 -13.23 8.73
CA TYR A 123 13.64 -13.22 9.29
C TYR A 123 12.73 -14.19 8.53
N PRO A 124 11.54 -14.54 9.06
CA PRO A 124 10.57 -15.35 8.35
C PRO A 124 10.22 -14.78 6.97
N ILE A 125 9.80 -15.66 6.05
CA ILE A 125 9.29 -15.25 4.74
C ILE A 125 7.90 -14.62 4.97
N PHE A 126 7.67 -13.45 4.38
CA PHE A 126 6.38 -12.77 4.43
C PHE A 126 5.30 -13.57 3.66
N LYS A 127 4.02 -13.38 4.03
CA LYS A 127 2.91 -14.03 3.32
C LYS A 127 2.86 -13.54 1.87
N GLU A 128 2.90 -14.47 0.91
CA GLU A 128 2.77 -14.15 -0.51
C GLU A 128 1.33 -13.72 -0.81
N SER A 129 1.13 -12.47 -1.22
CA SER A 129 -0.21 -11.92 -1.52
C SER A 129 -0.76 -12.33 -2.89
N GLY A 130 0.08 -12.87 -3.78
CA GLY A 130 -0.26 -13.10 -5.19
C GLY A 130 -0.26 -11.84 -6.06
N PHE A 131 -0.05 -10.66 -5.48
CA PHE A 131 0.04 -9.38 -6.20
C PHE A 131 1.47 -8.86 -6.37
N ASN A 132 2.46 -9.59 -5.85
CA ASN A 132 3.87 -9.21 -5.90
C ASN A 132 4.60 -9.72 -7.17
N LYS A 133 4.10 -10.77 -7.82
CA LYS A 133 4.70 -11.36 -9.04
C LYS A 133 3.87 -11.04 -10.27
N LYS A 134 4.52 -10.50 -11.31
CA LYS A 134 3.87 -10.11 -12.57
C LYS A 134 3.08 -11.26 -13.22
N THR A 135 3.61 -12.48 -13.12
CA THR A 135 2.99 -13.70 -13.67
C THR A 135 1.71 -14.13 -12.95
N GLN A 136 1.51 -13.71 -11.70
CA GLN A 136 0.34 -14.07 -10.89
C GLN A 136 -0.73 -12.99 -10.88
N LEU A 137 -0.36 -11.72 -11.12
CA LEU A 137 -1.27 -10.56 -11.03
C LEU A 137 -2.62 -10.78 -11.73
N HIS A 138 -2.60 -11.28 -12.96
CA HIS A 138 -3.82 -11.50 -13.72
C HIS A 138 -4.75 -12.53 -13.04
N ALA A 139 -4.20 -13.64 -12.54
CA ALA A 139 -4.96 -14.65 -11.80
C ALA A 139 -5.47 -14.10 -10.47
N SER A 140 -4.66 -13.30 -9.78
CA SER A 140 -5.04 -12.66 -8.51
C SER A 140 -6.18 -11.66 -8.67
N PHE A 141 -6.19 -10.87 -9.76
CA PHE A 141 -7.31 -9.99 -10.07
C PHE A 141 -8.58 -10.76 -10.43
N LEU A 142 -8.49 -11.83 -11.22
CA LEU A 142 -9.64 -12.69 -11.51
C LEU A 142 -10.25 -13.24 -10.22
N LYS A 143 -9.42 -13.79 -9.33
CA LYS A 143 -9.87 -14.33 -8.04
C LYS A 143 -10.51 -13.25 -7.17
N LEU A 144 -9.95 -12.03 -7.16
CA LEU A 144 -10.46 -10.91 -6.37
C LEU A 144 -11.86 -10.51 -6.83
N PHE A 145 -12.03 -10.34 -8.14
CA PHE A 145 -13.31 -9.92 -8.72
C PHE A 145 -14.36 -11.02 -8.69
N GLU A 146 -13.96 -12.29 -8.83
CA GLU A 146 -14.84 -13.43 -8.60
C GLU A 146 -15.37 -13.45 -7.16
N SER A 147 -14.48 -13.28 -6.18
CA SER A 147 -14.82 -13.26 -4.75
C SER A 147 -15.70 -12.06 -4.36
N ALA A 148 -15.69 -10.99 -5.15
CA ALA A 148 -16.47 -9.76 -4.93
C ALA A 148 -17.73 -9.68 -5.81
N SER A 149 -18.02 -10.70 -6.63
CA SER A 149 -19.08 -10.69 -7.65
C SER A 149 -20.47 -10.42 -7.09
N HIS A 150 -20.72 -10.82 -5.83
CA HIS A 150 -21.97 -10.57 -5.11
C HIS A 150 -22.19 -9.10 -4.74
N ILE A 151 -21.13 -8.27 -4.73
CA ILE A 151 -21.23 -6.85 -4.38
C ILE A 151 -21.73 -6.06 -5.60
N PRO A 152 -22.82 -5.28 -5.50
CA PRO A 152 -23.43 -4.63 -6.66
C PRO A 152 -22.52 -3.64 -7.39
N MET A 153 -21.84 -2.76 -6.65
CA MET A 153 -21.02 -1.69 -7.23
C MET A 153 -19.56 -1.79 -6.83
N TRP A 154 -18.65 -1.68 -7.80
CA TRP A 154 -17.21 -1.58 -7.55
C TRP A 154 -16.69 -0.21 -7.96
N LEU A 155 -15.90 0.39 -7.08
CA LEU A 155 -15.04 1.53 -7.36
C LEU A 155 -13.60 1.01 -7.34
N ILE A 156 -12.81 1.26 -8.39
CA ILE A 156 -11.45 0.73 -8.46
C ILE A 156 -10.49 1.86 -8.84
N SER A 157 -9.52 2.13 -7.98
CA SER A 157 -8.42 3.05 -8.28
C SER A 157 -7.30 2.32 -9.02
N TYR A 158 -6.74 2.97 -10.03
CA TYR A 158 -5.69 2.42 -10.90
C TYR A 158 -4.90 3.51 -11.60
N ASN A 159 -3.84 3.17 -12.33
CA ASN A 159 -3.12 4.15 -13.17
C ASN A 159 -2.47 3.53 -14.42
N ASN A 160 -2.00 4.39 -15.30
CA ASN A 160 -1.39 3.99 -16.57
C ASN A 160 -0.01 3.32 -16.49
N ARG A 161 0.59 3.21 -15.30
CA ARG A 161 1.84 2.47 -15.04
C ARG A 161 1.59 1.08 -14.43
N SER A 162 0.34 0.75 -14.19
CA SER A 162 -0.07 -0.48 -13.52
C SER A 162 -0.04 -1.68 -14.48
N ILE A 163 0.04 -2.88 -13.92
CA ILE A 163 -0.05 -4.16 -14.63
C ILE A 163 -1.16 -4.99 -13.98
N PRO A 164 -2.16 -5.50 -14.73
CA PRO A 164 -2.35 -5.41 -16.18
C PRO A 164 -2.51 -3.98 -16.74
N SER A 165 -2.30 -3.78 -18.04
CA SER A 165 -2.57 -2.49 -18.68
C SER A 165 -4.04 -2.12 -18.60
N TYR A 166 -4.35 -0.84 -18.84
CA TYR A 166 -5.72 -0.32 -18.82
C TYR A 166 -6.74 -1.18 -19.60
N ASN A 167 -6.42 -1.57 -20.84
CA ASN A 167 -7.31 -2.38 -21.67
C ASN A 167 -7.47 -3.82 -21.14
N GLU A 168 -6.37 -4.42 -20.69
CA GLU A 168 -6.39 -5.76 -20.08
C GLU A 168 -7.21 -5.76 -18.78
N PHE A 169 -7.06 -4.71 -17.98
CA PHE A 169 -7.76 -4.56 -16.71
C PHE A 169 -9.27 -4.41 -16.93
N ILE A 170 -9.71 -3.60 -17.90
CA ILE A 170 -11.11 -3.54 -18.34
C ILE A 170 -11.60 -4.92 -18.79
N ALA A 171 -10.82 -5.64 -19.60
CA ALA A 171 -11.22 -6.97 -20.08
C ALA A 171 -11.41 -7.96 -18.93
N VAL A 172 -10.60 -7.86 -17.88
CA VAL A 172 -10.74 -8.67 -16.65
C VAL A 172 -12.00 -8.28 -15.88
N ILE A 173 -12.25 -6.99 -15.64
CA ILE A 173 -13.45 -6.51 -14.93
C ILE A 173 -14.74 -6.89 -15.68
N LYS A 174 -14.76 -6.75 -17.01
CA LYS A 174 -15.95 -7.02 -17.85
C LYS A 174 -16.49 -8.44 -17.74
N LYS A 175 -15.67 -9.40 -17.29
CA LYS A 175 -16.12 -10.77 -17.02
C LYS A 175 -17.13 -10.86 -15.87
N PHE A 176 -17.12 -9.89 -14.96
CA PHE A 176 -17.95 -9.87 -13.76
C PHE A 176 -18.92 -8.68 -13.72
N LYS A 177 -18.52 -7.53 -14.29
CA LYS A 177 -19.31 -6.29 -14.31
C LYS A 177 -19.37 -5.74 -15.74
N PRO A 178 -20.48 -5.91 -16.48
CA PRO A 178 -20.55 -5.52 -17.88
C PRO A 178 -20.59 -3.99 -18.07
N LYS A 179 -21.11 -3.23 -17.10
CA LYS A 179 -21.22 -1.78 -17.20
C LYS A 179 -20.06 -1.13 -16.45
N ILE A 180 -19.09 -0.62 -17.21
CA ILE A 180 -17.90 0.05 -16.67
C ILE A 180 -17.86 1.49 -17.19
N ASN A 181 -17.94 2.44 -16.26
CA ASN A 181 -17.54 3.82 -16.52
C ASN A 181 -16.13 4.01 -15.97
N HIS A 182 -15.32 4.86 -16.61
CA HIS A 182 -13.99 5.19 -16.14
C HIS A 182 -13.78 6.70 -16.22
N TYR A 183 -13.02 7.23 -15.27
CA TYR A 183 -12.65 8.64 -15.22
C TYR A 183 -11.14 8.74 -15.17
N GLU A 184 -10.56 9.54 -16.07
CA GLU A 184 -9.12 9.78 -16.11
C GLU A 184 -8.78 11.12 -15.49
N LYS A 185 -7.67 11.18 -14.75
CA LYS A 185 -7.09 12.43 -14.27
C LYS A 185 -5.59 12.43 -14.47
N ASN A 186 -5.09 13.45 -15.15
CA ASN A 186 -3.65 13.70 -15.23
C ASN A 186 -3.13 14.02 -13.82
N TYR A 187 -2.07 13.34 -13.42
CA TYR A 187 -1.48 13.52 -12.10
C TYR A 187 0.00 13.85 -12.21
N ALA A 188 0.38 15.03 -11.73
CA ALA A 188 1.78 15.44 -11.66
C ALA A 188 2.31 15.16 -10.25
N TYR A 189 3.14 14.13 -10.09
CA TYR A 189 3.85 13.93 -8.83
C TYR A 189 4.79 15.12 -8.58
N LYS A 190 4.73 15.69 -7.37
CA LYS A 190 5.64 16.77 -6.96
C LYS A 190 7.12 16.33 -6.90
N VAL A 191 7.41 15.03 -7.02
CA VAL A 191 8.76 14.43 -6.97
C VAL A 191 8.78 13.17 -7.84
N GLY A 192 9.61 13.13 -8.90
CA GLY A 192 9.78 11.98 -9.80
C GLY A 192 9.82 12.39 -11.28
N ASN A 193 10.10 11.43 -12.19
CA ASN A 193 10.01 11.68 -13.63
C ASN A 193 8.57 12.07 -13.98
N ASN A 194 8.41 13.27 -14.56
CA ASN A 194 7.17 13.85 -15.07
C ASN A 194 6.69 13.15 -16.35
N ASP A 195 6.74 11.82 -16.43
CA ASP A 195 5.96 11.16 -17.47
C ASP A 195 4.48 11.43 -17.17
N ALA A 196 3.66 11.49 -18.21
CA ALA A 196 2.23 11.75 -18.13
C ALA A 196 1.49 10.63 -17.36
N LEU A 197 1.62 10.60 -16.04
CA LEU A 197 0.87 9.69 -15.19
C LEU A 197 -0.60 10.07 -15.26
N LYS A 198 -1.42 9.06 -15.51
CA LYS A 198 -2.87 9.17 -15.49
C LYS A 198 -3.40 8.22 -14.42
N GLU A 199 -4.13 8.78 -13.48
CA GLU A 199 -4.91 8.03 -12.51
C GLU A 199 -6.28 7.74 -13.12
N TYR A 200 -6.79 6.56 -12.83
CA TYR A 200 -8.06 6.02 -13.31
C TYR A 200 -8.95 5.68 -12.13
N LEU A 201 -10.21 6.07 -12.22
CA LEU A 201 -11.26 5.57 -11.33
C LEU A 201 -12.29 4.81 -12.18
N PHE A 202 -12.38 3.50 -11.98
CA PHE A 202 -13.41 2.68 -12.59
C PHE A 202 -14.63 2.62 -11.68
N VAL A 203 -15.82 2.76 -12.27
CA VAL A 203 -17.12 2.58 -11.62
C VAL A 203 -17.84 1.45 -12.35
N CYS A 204 -17.95 0.30 -11.70
CA CYS A 204 -18.40 -0.95 -12.31
C CYS A 204 -19.73 -1.40 -11.69
N ARG A 205 -20.68 -1.79 -12.54
CA ARG A 205 -22.02 -2.29 -12.17
C ARG A 205 -22.35 -3.56 -12.95
#